data_AF-G0QRR0-F1
#
_entry.id   AF-G0QRR0-F1
#
_cell.length_a   1.000
_cell.length_b   1.000
_cell.length_c   1.000
_cell.angle_alpha   90.00
_cell.angle_beta   90.00
_cell.angle_gamma   90.00
#
_symmetry.space_group_name_H-M   'P 1'
#
loop_
_entity.id
_entity.type
_entity.pdbx_description
1 polymer ?
#
loop_
_entity_poly.entity_id
_entity_poly.type
_entity_poly.pdbx_seq_one_letter_code
_entity_poly.pdbx_strand_id
1 'polypeptide(L)'
;MYPYILGKVPQYLEILKHWCFPDGVTIYNENFQKINVLLQAILLEKQIIIVSSNPNEIINICEAIFTLIYPLKWVCIYIPSLPLQCTETLSATTPFIIGISKILDFQRIQINFQL
;
A
#
# COMPACT_ATOMS: atom_id res chain seq x y z
N MET A 1 -7.83 -7.15 -15.01
CA MET A 1 -9.13 -7.73 -14.59
C MET A 1 -8.82 -9.13 -14.06
N TYR A 2 -8.73 -9.31 -12.73
CA TYR A 2 -8.33 -10.60 -12.16
C TYR A 2 -9.34 -11.70 -12.56
N PRO A 3 -8.88 -12.84 -13.09
CA PRO A 3 -9.77 -13.86 -13.63
C PRO A 3 -10.40 -14.65 -12.46
N TYR A 4 -11.68 -14.40 -12.20
CA TYR A 4 -12.47 -15.23 -11.30
C TYR A 4 -12.93 -16.47 -12.05
N ILE A 5 -12.37 -17.64 -11.70
CA ILE A 5 -12.91 -18.92 -12.13
C ILE A 5 -13.94 -19.34 -11.07
N LEU A 6 -15.22 -19.33 -11.44
CA LEU A 6 -16.32 -19.71 -10.57
C LEU A 6 -16.08 -21.14 -10.04
N GLY A 7 -15.99 -21.31 -8.72
CA GLY A 7 -15.80 -22.60 -8.06
C GLY A 7 -14.37 -22.97 -7.65
N LYS A 8 -13.36 -22.15 -7.97
CA LYS A 8 -12.01 -22.27 -7.38
C LYS A 8 -11.77 -21.12 -6.40
N VAL A 9 -11.40 -21.45 -5.16
CA VAL A 9 -10.88 -20.47 -4.19
C VAL A 9 -9.68 -19.78 -4.85
N PRO A 10 -9.73 -18.45 -5.08
CA PRO A 10 -8.62 -17.77 -5.71
C PRO A 10 -7.32 -17.96 -4.93
N GLN A 11 -6.23 -18.21 -5.66
CA GLN A 11 -4.92 -18.57 -5.08
C GLN A 11 -4.37 -17.52 -4.09
N TYR A 12 -4.78 -16.25 -4.22
CA TYR A 12 -4.42 -15.20 -3.27
C TYR A 12 -5.06 -15.39 -1.88
N LEU A 13 -6.24 -16.03 -1.76
CA LEU A 13 -6.83 -16.33 -0.45
C LEU A 13 -6.01 -17.35 0.35
N GLU A 14 -5.29 -18.26 -0.33
CA GLU A 14 -4.36 -19.18 0.32
C GLU A 14 -3.07 -18.47 0.76
N ILE A 15 -2.58 -17.50 -0.02
CA ILE A 15 -1.47 -16.62 0.38
C ILE A 15 -1.85 -15.81 1.62
N LEU A 16 -3.11 -15.33 1.70
CA LEU A 16 -3.61 -14.58 2.85
C LEU A 16 -3.69 -15.38 4.14
N LYS A 17 -3.93 -16.69 4.09
CA LYS A 17 -3.77 -17.55 5.28
C LYS A 17 -2.31 -17.57 5.77
N HIS A 18 -1.36 -17.62 4.84
CA HIS A 18 0.07 -17.62 5.16
C HIS A 18 0.58 -16.25 5.63
N TRP A 19 -0.04 -15.17 5.15
CA TRP A 19 0.39 -13.80 5.40
C TRP A 19 -0.30 -13.12 6.57
N CYS A 20 -1.63 -13.23 6.67
CA CYS A 20 -2.33 -12.50 7.70
C CYS A 20 -2.13 -13.15 9.07
N PHE A 21 -2.09 -14.50 9.17
CA PHE A 21 -2.06 -15.19 10.46
C PHE A 21 -1.31 -16.53 10.42
N PRO A 22 0.03 -16.54 10.41
CA PRO A 22 0.80 -17.77 10.61
C PRO A 22 0.54 -18.40 11.99
N ASP A 23 0.20 -17.60 13.02
CA ASP A 23 -0.04 -18.04 14.41
C ASP A 23 -1.35 -17.52 15.05
N GLY A 24 -2.25 -16.90 14.28
CA GLY A 24 -3.49 -16.28 14.78
C GLY A 24 -3.38 -14.79 15.16
N VAL A 25 -4.52 -14.09 15.19
CA VAL A 25 -4.63 -12.63 15.36
C VAL A 25 -4.49 -12.21 16.84
N THR A 26 -3.40 -11.56 17.22
CA THR A 26 -3.38 -10.71 18.44
C THR A 26 -3.07 -9.27 18.05
N ILE A 27 -4.12 -8.46 17.90
CA ILE A 27 -4.00 -7.02 17.61
C ILE A 27 -3.61 -6.31 18.91
N TYR A 28 -2.38 -5.82 18.98
CA TYR A 28 -1.99 -4.81 19.96
C TYR A 28 -2.64 -3.47 19.56
N ASN A 29 -3.36 -2.86 20.50
CA ASN A 29 -4.27 -1.70 20.34
C ASN A 29 -3.71 -0.53 19.48
N GLU A 30 -2.42 -0.24 19.59
CA GLU A 30 -1.74 0.84 18.84
C GLU A 30 -1.69 0.64 17.31
N ASN A 31 -1.68 -0.61 16.85
CA ASN A 31 -1.60 -0.92 15.42
C ASN A 31 -2.95 -0.80 14.71
N PHE A 32 -4.05 -0.97 15.46
CA PHE A 32 -5.40 -0.87 14.90
C PHE A 32 -5.73 0.55 14.42
N GLN A 33 -5.29 1.56 15.16
CA GLN A 33 -5.52 2.97 14.78
C GLN A 33 -4.82 3.32 13.46
N LYS A 34 -3.58 2.85 13.27
CA LYS A 34 -2.84 3.06 12.02
C LYS A 34 -3.52 2.39 10.83
N ILE A 35 -4.02 1.17 11.02
CA ILE A 35 -4.77 0.43 9.99
C ILE A 35 -6.06 1.18 9.63
N ASN A 36 -6.81 1.71 10.60
CA ASN A 36 -8.02 2.48 10.34
C ASN A 36 -7.75 3.75 9.55
N VAL A 37 -6.71 4.51 9.91
CA VAL A 37 -6.32 5.72 9.18
C VAL A 37 -5.92 5.37 7.75
N LEU A 38 -5.14 4.30 7.57
CA LEU A 38 -4.73 3.82 6.26
C LEU A 38 -5.94 3.41 5.41
N LEU A 39 -6.83 2.58 5.95
CA LEU A 39 -8.07 2.15 5.30
C LEU A 39 -8.95 3.34 4.92
N GLN A 40 -9.12 4.30 5.83
CA GLN A 40 -9.89 5.51 5.55
C GLN A 40 -9.25 6.33 4.42
N ALA A 41 -7.92 6.49 4.42
CA ALA A 41 -7.20 7.17 3.35
C ALA A 41 -7.40 6.48 1.99
N ILE A 42 -7.40 5.15 1.96
CA ILE A 42 -7.63 4.39 0.73
C ILE A 42 -9.08 4.53 0.24
N LEU A 43 -10.07 4.37 1.13
CA LEU A 43 -11.48 4.47 0.77
C LEU A 43 -11.90 5.88 0.35
N LEU A 44 -11.20 6.91 0.84
CA LEU A 44 -11.39 8.31 0.44
C LEU A 44 -10.49 8.74 -0.73
N GLU A 45 -9.81 7.78 -1.38
CA GLU A 45 -8.93 8.00 -2.52
C GLU A 45 -7.91 9.13 -2.25
N LYS A 46 -7.23 9.07 -1.10
CA LYS A 46 -6.17 10.02 -0.75
C LYS A 46 -4.84 9.64 -1.40
N GLN A 47 -3.90 10.59 -1.39
CA GLN A 47 -2.51 10.36 -1.76
C GLN A 47 -1.77 9.73 -0.58
N ILE A 48 -1.20 8.55 -0.80
CA ILE A 48 -0.62 7.71 0.23
C ILE A 48 0.83 7.41 -0.15
N ILE A 49 1.75 7.74 0.76
CA ILE A 49 3.17 7.42 0.63
C ILE A 49 3.53 6.43 1.73
N ILE A 50 4.06 5.27 1.34
CA ILE A 50 4.56 4.24 2.23
C ILE A 50 6.08 4.32 2.22
N VAL A 51 6.68 4.50 3.39
CA VAL A 51 8.15 4.59 3.53
C VAL A 51 8.64 3.48 4.43
N SER A 52 9.62 2.71 3.96
CA SER A 52 10.36 1.74 4.78
C SER A 52 11.81 1.71 4.32
N SER A 53 12.74 1.33 5.20
CA SER A 53 14.12 1.01 4.81
C SER A 53 14.22 -0.32 4.05
N ASN A 54 13.21 -1.18 4.19
CA ASN A 54 13.13 -2.49 3.56
C ASN A 54 12.08 -2.49 2.44
N PRO A 55 12.45 -2.66 1.16
CA PRO A 55 11.50 -2.60 0.05
C PRO A 55 10.46 -3.73 0.11
N ASN A 56 10.81 -4.89 0.68
CA ASN A 56 9.89 -6.01 0.82
C ASN A 56 8.72 -5.66 1.75
N GLU A 57 8.95 -4.87 2.80
CA GLU A 57 7.88 -4.43 3.70
C GLU A 57 6.87 -3.54 2.98
N ILE A 58 7.32 -2.68 2.06
CA ILE A 58 6.43 -1.81 1.30
C ILE A 58 5.52 -2.64 0.40
N ILE A 59 6.08 -3.63 -0.30
CA ILE A 59 5.31 -4.57 -1.11
C ILE A 59 4.29 -5.30 -0.24
N ASN A 60 4.71 -5.77 0.95
CA ASN A 60 3.83 -6.48 1.86
C ASN A 60 2.66 -5.61 2.37
N ILE A 61 2.93 -4.35 2.71
CA ILE A 61 1.88 -3.41 3.11
C ILE A 61 0.91 -3.18 1.94
N CYS A 62 1.40 -3.04 0.71
CA CYS A 62 0.54 -2.82 -0.45
C CYS A 62 -0.38 -4.02 -0.74
N GLU A 63 0.13 -5.25 -0.66
CA GLU A 63 -0.69 -6.46 -0.84
C GLU A 63 -1.74 -6.60 0.27
N ALA A 64 -1.38 -6.28 1.51
CA ALA A 64 -2.33 -6.25 2.63
C ALA A 64 -3.43 -5.21 2.40
N ILE A 65 -3.08 -4.01 1.92
CA ILE A 65 -4.05 -2.97 1.54
C ILE A 65 -5.04 -3.48 0.50
N PHE A 66 -4.56 -4.05 -0.61
CA PHE A 66 -5.43 -4.53 -1.68
C PHE A 66 -6.33 -5.68 -1.25
N THR A 67 -5.86 -6.49 -0.33
CA THR A 67 -6.68 -7.51 0.31
C THR A 67 -7.77 -6.91 1.17
N LEU A 68 -7.43 -5.93 2.01
CA LEU A 68 -8.38 -5.32 2.93
C LEU A 68 -9.51 -4.59 2.22
N ILE A 69 -9.24 -4.01 1.05
CA ILE A 69 -10.26 -3.31 0.28
C ILE A 69 -11.06 -4.23 -0.65
N TYR A 70 -10.73 -5.51 -0.78
CA TYR A 70 -11.51 -6.44 -1.59
C TYR A 70 -13.00 -6.42 -1.17
N PRO A 71 -13.96 -6.37 -2.12
CA PRO A 71 -13.82 -6.49 -3.58
C PRO A 71 -13.55 -5.18 -4.33
N LEU A 72 -13.39 -4.06 -3.61
CA LEU A 72 -13.02 -2.78 -4.20
C LEU A 72 -11.64 -2.88 -4.85
N LYS A 73 -11.46 -2.13 -5.93
CA LYS A 73 -10.22 -2.10 -6.69
C LYS A 73 -9.68 -0.68 -6.65
N TRP A 74 -8.41 -0.55 -6.26
CA TRP A 74 -7.70 0.68 -6.52
C TRP A 74 -7.51 0.83 -8.03
N VAL A 75 -7.99 1.94 -8.58
CA VAL A 75 -7.94 2.23 -10.02
C VAL A 75 -7.00 3.37 -10.36
N CYS A 76 -6.43 4.02 -9.35
CA CYS A 76 -5.53 5.15 -9.50
C CYS A 76 -4.06 4.71 -9.58
N ILE A 77 -3.16 5.67 -9.49
CA ILE A 77 -1.72 5.42 -9.61
C ILE A 77 -1.26 4.51 -8.45
N TYR A 78 -0.47 3.49 -8.79
CA TYR A 78 0.15 2.59 -7.84
C TYR A 78 1.61 2.32 -8.24
N ILE A 79 2.55 2.74 -7.40
CA ILE A 79 4.00 2.61 -7.65
C ILE A 79 4.66 2.12 -6.35
N PRO A 80 4.77 0.80 -6.09
CA PRO A 80 5.32 0.27 -4.84
C PRO A 80 6.80 0.56 -4.61
N SER A 81 7.53 0.96 -5.66
CA SER A 81 8.90 1.45 -5.54
C SER A 81 9.08 2.60 -6.50
N LEU A 82 9.17 3.83 -5.98
CA LEU A 82 9.33 5.03 -6.79
C LEU A 82 10.78 5.13 -7.30
N PRO A 83 11.02 5.06 -8.63
CA PRO A 83 12.31 5.39 -9.17
C PRO A 83 12.57 6.91 -9.03
N LEU A 84 13.83 7.29 -8.77
CA LEU A 84 14.23 8.68 -8.57
C LEU A 84 13.89 9.61 -9.73
N GLN A 85 13.74 9.05 -10.93
CA GLN A 85 13.42 9.78 -12.15
C GLN A 85 11.92 10.13 -12.27
N CYS A 86 11.05 9.56 -11.43
CA CYS A 86 9.60 9.74 -11.52
C CYS A 86 9.01 10.49 -10.32
N THR A 87 9.81 11.35 -9.67
CA THR A 87 9.37 12.17 -8.52
C THR A 87 8.29 13.18 -8.87
N GLU A 88 8.17 13.55 -10.15
CA GLU A 88 7.06 14.38 -10.67
C GLU A 88 5.69 13.76 -10.40
N THR A 89 5.60 12.43 -10.27
CA THR A 89 4.34 11.76 -9.94
C THR A 89 3.77 12.20 -8.59
N LEU A 90 4.62 12.71 -7.68
CA LEU A 90 4.20 13.20 -6.37
C LEU A 90 3.45 14.54 -6.44
N SER A 91 3.56 15.28 -7.55
CA SER A 91 2.79 16.50 -7.78
C SER A 91 1.45 16.24 -8.47
N ALA A 92 1.12 14.96 -8.73
CA ALA A 92 -0.15 14.60 -9.31
C ALA A 92 -1.30 15.14 -8.46
N THR A 93 -2.38 15.60 -9.10
CA THR A 93 -3.63 15.97 -8.42
C THR A 93 -4.54 14.76 -8.20
N THR A 94 -4.19 13.63 -8.81
CA THR A 94 -4.92 12.37 -8.70
C THR A 94 -4.48 11.58 -7.45
N PRO A 95 -5.33 10.69 -6.95
CA PRO A 95 -4.96 9.76 -5.88
C PRO A 95 -3.80 8.86 -6.31
N PHE A 96 -2.93 8.49 -5.37
CA PHE A 96 -1.87 7.53 -5.60
C PHE A 96 -1.50 6.74 -4.35
N ILE A 97 -0.94 5.56 -4.55
CA ILE A 97 -0.22 4.80 -3.52
C ILE A 97 1.20 4.61 -4.03
N ILE A 98 2.18 5.18 -3.32
CA ILE A 98 3.59 5.17 -3.72
C ILE A 98 4.48 4.66 -2.58
N GLY A 99 5.42 3.77 -2.88
CA GLY A 99 6.40 3.25 -1.94
C GLY A 99 7.79 3.85 -2.12
N ILE A 100 8.46 4.23 -1.04
CA ILE A 100 9.82 4.81 -1.03
C ILE A 100 10.70 4.03 -0.06
N SER A 101 11.74 3.37 -0.58
CA SER A 101 12.60 2.44 0.18
C SER A 101 13.75 3.12 0.96
N LYS A 102 13.98 4.42 0.78
CA LYS A 102 15.09 5.13 1.40
C LYS A 102 14.63 6.47 1.95
N ILE A 103 14.83 6.67 3.25
CA ILE A 103 14.48 7.92 3.95
C ILE A 103 15.18 9.14 3.31
N LEU A 104 16.39 8.95 2.78
CA LEU A 104 17.18 9.97 2.09
C LEU A 104 16.54 10.42 0.78
N ASP A 105 15.84 9.51 0.08
CA ASP A 105 15.12 9.85 -1.14
C ASP A 105 13.83 10.62 -0.78
N PHE A 106 13.16 10.26 0.32
CA PHE A 106 12.03 11.03 0.86
C PHE A 106 12.45 12.46 1.28
N GLN A 107 13.59 12.63 1.97
CA GLN A 107 14.09 13.96 2.34
C GLN A 107 14.46 14.81 1.12
N ARG A 108 15.07 14.23 0.09
CA ARG A 108 15.35 14.92 -1.19
C ARG A 108 14.08 15.32 -1.92
N ILE A 109 13.06 14.46 -1.87
CA ILE A 109 11.74 14.74 -2.41
C ILE A 109 11.08 15.90 -1.65
N GLN A 110 11.13 15.90 -0.31
CA GLN A 110 10.54 16.96 0.53
C GLN A 110 11.19 18.34 0.31
N ILE A 111 12.50 18.39 0.02
CA ILE A 111 13.24 19.64 -0.26
C ILE A 111 12.81 20.28 -1.60
N ASN A 112 12.44 19.49 -2.61
CA ASN A 112 12.00 20.01 -3.91
C ASN A 112 10.52 20.45 -3.93
N PHE A 113 9.72 20.00 -2.96
CA PHE A 113 8.30 20.33 -2.85
C PHE A 113 8.03 21.18 -1.61
N GLN A 114 8.72 22.33 -1.46
CA GLN A 114 8.33 23.35 -0.48
C GLN A 114 6.88 23.81 -0.74
N LEU A 115 5.95 23.23 0.01
CA LEU A 115 4.71 23.88 0.46
C LEU A 115 4.96 24.45 1.85
#